data_AF-A0A4R8TJ13-F1
#
_entry.id   AF-A0A4R8TJ13-F1
#
_cell.length_a   1.000
_cell.length_b   1.000
_cell.length_c   1.000
_cell.angle_alpha   90.00
_cell.angle_beta   90.00
_cell.angle_gamma   90.00
#
_symmetry.space_group_name_H-M   'P 1'
#
loop_
_entity.id
_entity.type
_entity.pdbx_description
1 polymer ?
#
loop_
_entity_poly.entity_id
_entity_poly.type
_entity_poly.pdbx_seq_one_letter_code
_entity_poly.pdbx_strand_id
1 'polypeptide(L)'
;MAKEVLYLGVSNTPAWVVVKANAFARANGLTPFSVYQGKWNVAFRDMEAEIIPMCEDQGMAIVPWAAMGGGQFITEEKRKARDSEPGARKAFHGLEPPFALNKTMEALAMEKGTTLQAIALAYLFHQSPYVFPIVGINTVAHVEAMPEACGVELTKHDIDRIHEVSPFDPGFPMNFAFGYMSPQKYDLSLTAADNQQYRTAAWVDAPPKPSPYKPRKSEDLRS
;
A
#
# COMPACT_ATOMS: atom_id res chain seq x y z
N MET A 1 22.68 28.76 9.52
CA MET A 1 21.50 27.90 9.81
C MET A 1 21.95 26.45 9.75
N ALA A 2 21.69 25.66 10.80
CA ALA A 2 22.17 24.29 10.92
C ALA A 2 21.53 23.40 9.84
N LYS A 3 22.36 22.81 8.97
CA LYS A 3 21.96 21.92 7.86
C LYS A 3 21.89 20.45 8.31
N GLU A 4 21.42 20.20 9.53
CA GLU A 4 21.41 18.85 10.12
C GLU A 4 20.27 17.98 9.57
N VAL A 5 19.20 18.62 9.08
CA VAL A 5 18.01 17.96 8.54
C VAL A 5 17.68 18.53 7.17
N LEU A 6 17.55 17.65 6.17
CA LEU A 6 17.20 18.03 4.80
C LEU A 6 15.68 18.02 4.56
N TYR A 7 14.97 17.04 5.13
CA TYR A 7 13.54 16.85 4.94
C TYR A 7 12.87 16.40 6.24
N LEU A 8 11.62 16.81 6.43
CA LEU A 8 10.80 16.35 7.54
C LEU A 8 9.88 15.22 7.09
N GLY A 9 9.73 14.22 7.95
CA GLY A 9 8.74 13.15 7.82
C GLY A 9 7.97 12.97 9.12
N VAL A 10 6.87 12.25 9.04
CA VAL A 10 5.99 11.95 10.17
C VAL A 10 5.63 10.46 10.15
N SER A 11 5.35 9.86 11.30
CA SER A 11 5.03 8.43 11.41
C SER A 11 3.81 8.19 12.29
N ASN A 12 2.94 7.26 11.88
CA ASN A 12 1.79 6.79 12.67
C ASN A 12 0.95 7.92 13.31
N THR A 13 0.75 9.01 12.57
CA THR A 13 0.11 10.23 13.07
C THR A 13 -1.25 10.43 12.38
N PRO A 14 -2.32 10.77 13.11
CA PRO A 14 -3.63 10.97 12.51
C PRO A 14 -3.62 11.99 11.36
N ALA A 15 -4.33 11.70 10.26
CA ALA A 15 -4.38 12.54 9.05
C ALA A 15 -4.64 14.02 9.36
N TRP A 16 -5.62 14.32 10.21
CA TRP A 16 -6.00 15.68 10.56
C TRP A 16 -4.88 16.46 11.28
N VAL A 17 -4.00 15.78 12.02
CA VAL A 17 -2.83 16.42 12.66
C VAL A 17 -1.81 16.79 11.59
N VAL A 18 -1.53 15.87 10.67
CA VAL A 18 -0.58 16.10 9.57
C VAL A 18 -1.02 17.27 8.70
N VAL A 19 -2.30 17.30 8.29
CA VAL A 19 -2.85 18.38 7.48
C VAL A 19 -2.75 19.74 8.20
N LYS A 20 -3.09 19.79 9.50
CA LYS A 20 -2.96 21.04 10.29
C LYS A 20 -1.50 21.49 10.43
N ALA A 21 -0.58 20.56 10.67
CA ALA A 21 0.85 20.87 10.80
C ALA A 21 1.42 21.40 9.48
N ASN A 22 1.12 20.74 8.36
CA ASN A 22 1.53 21.19 7.04
C ASN A 22 0.89 22.53 6.65
N ALA A 23 -0.38 22.75 6.99
CA ALA A 23 -1.04 24.04 6.78
C ALA A 23 -0.37 25.16 7.58
N PHE A 24 -0.07 24.92 8.86
CA PHE A 24 0.66 25.87 9.70
C PHE A 24 2.05 26.16 9.13
N ALA A 25 2.78 25.13 8.69
CA ALA A 25 4.11 25.29 8.13
C ALA A 25 4.08 26.18 6.88
N ARG A 26 3.18 25.91 5.92
CA ARG A 26 2.99 26.72 4.71
C ARG A 26 2.62 28.17 5.03
N ALA A 27 1.73 28.40 5.99
CA ALA A 27 1.28 29.73 6.37
C ALA A 27 2.37 30.59 7.04
N ASN A 28 3.39 29.95 7.63
CA ASN A 28 4.46 30.63 8.38
C ASN A 28 5.84 30.53 7.70
N GLY A 29 5.90 30.07 6.44
CA GLY A 29 7.17 29.92 5.72
C GLY A 29 8.11 28.87 6.32
N LEU A 30 7.55 27.86 6.99
CA LEU A 30 8.30 26.73 7.57
C LEU A 30 8.26 25.50 6.64
N THR A 31 9.17 24.57 6.86
CA THR A 31 9.23 23.30 6.12
C THR A 31 8.06 22.37 6.50
N PRO A 32 7.22 21.92 5.54
CA PRO A 32 6.18 20.91 5.79
C PRO A 32 6.77 19.50 5.85
N PHE A 33 5.98 18.53 6.31
CA PHE A 33 6.30 17.12 6.13
C PHE A 33 6.22 16.73 4.65
N SER A 34 7.19 15.93 4.21
CA SER A 34 7.33 15.44 2.84
C SER A 34 7.11 13.93 2.72
N VAL A 35 7.15 13.22 3.84
CA VAL A 35 7.06 11.75 3.91
C VAL A 35 6.17 11.33 5.08
N TYR A 36 5.31 10.36 4.84
CA TYR A 36 4.54 9.67 5.88
C TYR A 36 4.98 8.20 5.99
N GLN A 37 5.38 7.78 7.19
CA GLN A 37 5.71 6.39 7.49
C GLN A 37 4.57 5.71 8.25
N GLY A 38 4.09 4.55 7.79
CA GLY A 38 2.92 3.91 8.39
C GLY A 38 2.79 2.42 8.07
N LYS A 39 1.94 1.71 8.83
CA LYS A 39 1.72 0.28 8.66
C LYS A 39 0.85 0.02 7.44
N TRP A 40 1.41 -0.57 6.40
CA TRP A 40 0.62 -0.93 5.23
C TRP A 40 1.23 -2.12 4.49
N ASN A 41 0.38 -3.09 4.18
CA ASN A 41 0.68 -4.23 3.33
C ASN A 41 -0.64 -4.78 2.75
N VAL A 42 -0.55 -5.74 1.86
CA VAL A 42 -1.70 -6.34 1.18
C VAL A 42 -2.78 -6.92 2.14
N ALA A 43 -2.39 -7.35 3.35
CA ALA A 43 -3.31 -7.87 4.37
C ALA A 43 -3.78 -6.82 5.39
N PHE A 44 -3.11 -5.67 5.48
CA PHE A 44 -3.35 -4.64 6.48
C PHE A 44 -3.47 -3.28 5.78
N ARG A 45 -4.71 -2.88 5.51
CA ARG A 45 -5.07 -1.82 4.56
C ARG A 45 -5.66 -0.56 5.21
N ASP A 46 -5.61 -0.44 6.54
CA ASP A 46 -6.22 0.67 7.29
C ASP A 46 -5.77 2.07 6.81
N MET A 47 -4.52 2.20 6.35
CA MET A 47 -4.02 3.46 5.79
C MET A 47 -4.80 3.93 4.55
N GLU A 48 -5.46 3.02 3.83
CA GLU A 48 -6.23 3.32 2.62
C GLU A 48 -7.51 4.12 2.92
N ALA A 49 -7.99 4.14 4.17
CA ALA A 49 -9.17 4.91 4.55
C ALA A 49 -8.93 6.42 4.52
N GLU A 50 -7.81 6.89 5.07
CA GLU A 50 -7.59 8.33 5.34
C GLU A 50 -6.14 8.76 5.14
N ILE A 51 -5.16 7.92 5.48
CA ILE A 51 -3.75 8.32 5.47
C ILE A 51 -3.22 8.44 4.04
N ILE A 52 -3.49 7.46 3.18
CA ILE A 52 -3.02 7.49 1.79
C ILE A 52 -3.72 8.60 1.00
N PRO A 53 -5.06 8.76 1.05
CA PRO A 53 -5.72 9.93 0.46
C PRO A 53 -5.13 11.26 0.96
N MET A 54 -4.83 11.38 2.26
CA MET A 54 -4.16 12.57 2.81
C MET A 54 -2.76 12.77 2.24
N CYS A 55 -1.96 11.70 2.06
CA CYS A 55 -0.63 11.81 1.48
C CYS A 55 -0.69 12.28 0.01
N GLU A 56 -1.64 11.75 -0.76
CA GLU A 56 -1.89 12.17 -2.14
C GLU A 56 -2.27 13.66 -2.22
N ASP A 57 -3.18 14.12 -1.34
CA ASP A 57 -3.60 15.52 -1.25
C ASP A 57 -2.48 16.47 -0.79
N GLN A 58 -1.69 16.05 0.20
CA GLN A 58 -0.60 16.86 0.75
C GLN A 58 0.70 16.78 -0.07
N GLY A 59 0.74 15.98 -1.14
CA GLY A 59 1.92 15.78 -1.98
C GLY A 59 3.06 15.08 -1.25
N MET A 60 2.73 14.13 -0.36
CA MET A 60 3.69 13.41 0.47
C MET A 60 3.98 12.02 -0.08
N ALA A 61 5.24 11.59 0.02
CA ALA A 61 5.60 10.20 -0.24
C ALA A 61 5.17 9.28 0.90
N ILE A 62 4.88 8.02 0.58
CA ILE A 62 4.41 7.02 1.53
C ILE A 62 5.54 6.01 1.76
N VAL A 63 5.89 5.76 3.02
CA VAL A 63 6.93 4.81 3.42
C VAL A 63 6.30 3.71 4.29
N PRO A 64 5.78 2.65 3.67
CA PRO A 64 5.17 1.54 4.40
C PRO A 64 6.18 0.81 5.28
N TRP A 65 5.87 0.65 6.56
CA TRP A 65 6.51 -0.35 7.41
C TRP A 65 5.64 -1.62 7.49
N ALA A 66 6.28 -2.75 7.80
CA ALA A 66 5.68 -4.09 7.71
C ALA A 66 5.12 -4.44 6.31
N ALA A 67 5.73 -3.89 5.26
CA ALA A 67 5.37 -4.15 3.86
C ALA A 67 5.33 -5.65 3.49
N MET A 68 6.18 -6.46 4.14
CA MET A 68 6.27 -7.91 3.96
C MET A 68 5.46 -8.72 4.99
N GLY A 69 4.55 -8.09 5.73
CA GLY A 69 3.72 -8.76 6.73
C GLY A 69 4.52 -9.43 7.85
N GLY A 70 5.75 -9.00 8.14
CA GLY A 70 6.63 -9.67 9.11
C GLY A 70 7.13 -11.05 8.64
N GLY A 71 7.25 -11.25 7.32
CA GLY A 71 7.72 -12.51 6.73
C GLY A 71 6.64 -13.58 6.62
N GLN A 72 5.35 -13.18 6.70
CA GLN A 72 4.20 -14.09 6.70
C GLN A 72 3.64 -14.35 5.30
N PHE A 73 4.13 -13.64 4.29
CA PHE A 73 3.88 -13.87 2.88
C PHE A 73 4.76 -15.03 2.40
N ILE A 74 4.33 -16.24 2.73
CA ILE A 74 4.98 -17.52 2.43
C ILE A 74 3.98 -18.48 1.78
N THR A 75 4.50 -19.43 1.01
CA THR A 75 3.70 -20.47 0.36
C THR A 75 2.97 -21.34 1.38
N GLU A 76 1.90 -21.99 0.94
CA GLU A 76 1.15 -22.94 1.76
C GLU A 76 2.05 -24.01 2.38
N GLU A 77 2.96 -24.57 1.58
CA GLU A 77 3.92 -25.59 2.01
C GLU A 77 4.82 -25.07 3.14
N LYS A 78 5.42 -23.88 2.96
CA LYS A 78 6.28 -23.26 3.97
C LYS A 78 5.52 -22.92 5.24
N ARG A 79 4.26 -22.50 5.13
CA ARG A 79 3.41 -22.23 6.31
C ARG A 79 3.14 -23.51 7.09
N LYS A 80 2.77 -24.61 6.41
CA LYS A 80 2.56 -25.91 7.05
C LYS A 80 3.82 -26.43 7.73
N ALA A 81 4.98 -26.33 7.06
CA ALA A 81 6.26 -26.74 7.64
C ALA A 81 6.59 -25.94 8.91
N ARG A 82 6.43 -24.61 8.87
CA ARG A 82 6.62 -23.75 10.04
C ARG A 82 5.66 -24.10 11.18
N ASP A 83 4.38 -24.28 10.89
CA ASP A 83 3.37 -24.55 11.91
C ASP A 83 3.54 -25.94 12.56
N SER A 84 4.26 -26.84 11.89
CA SER A 84 4.67 -28.14 12.44
C SER A 84 5.91 -28.09 13.33
N GLU A 85 6.66 -26.99 13.33
CA GLU A 85 7.90 -26.83 14.11
C GLU A 85 7.62 -26.23 15.50
N PRO A 86 7.93 -26.94 16.59
CA PRO A 86 7.76 -26.42 17.95
C PRO A 86 8.62 -25.17 18.20
N GLY A 87 7.98 -24.05 18.58
CA GLY A 87 8.68 -22.80 18.86
C GLY A 87 8.92 -21.90 17.63
N ALA A 88 8.36 -22.27 16.47
CA ALA A 88 8.41 -21.43 15.29
C ALA A 88 7.91 -20.01 15.56
N ARG A 89 8.57 -19.03 14.94
CA ARG A 89 8.27 -17.61 15.11
C ARG A 89 6.87 -17.31 14.57
N LYS A 90 5.91 -17.15 15.48
CA LYS A 90 4.55 -16.69 15.16
C LYS A 90 4.59 -15.26 14.62
N ALA A 91 3.58 -14.88 13.85
CA ALA A 91 3.50 -13.55 13.26
C ALA A 91 3.71 -12.45 14.31
N PHE A 92 4.59 -11.53 13.98
CA PHE A 92 4.78 -10.31 14.75
C PHE A 92 3.48 -9.49 14.70
N HIS A 93 2.98 -9.02 15.85
CA HIS A 93 1.77 -8.20 15.95
C HIS A 93 0.48 -8.76 15.31
N GLY A 94 0.28 -10.08 15.30
CA GLY A 94 -0.96 -10.67 14.76
C GLY A 94 -1.12 -10.52 13.24
N LEU A 95 -0.03 -10.26 12.52
CA LEU A 95 0.03 -10.04 11.07
C LEU A 95 -0.12 -11.33 10.24
N GLU A 96 -0.79 -12.38 10.72
CA GLU A 96 -1.00 -13.56 9.89
C GLU A 96 -1.99 -13.25 8.77
N PRO A 97 -1.57 -13.27 7.50
CA PRO A 97 -2.49 -13.08 6.40
C PRO A 97 -3.47 -14.26 6.34
N PRO A 98 -4.70 -14.02 5.86
CA PRO A 98 -5.61 -15.09 5.52
C PRO A 98 -4.93 -16.09 4.59
N PHE A 99 -5.20 -17.38 4.79
CA PHE A 99 -4.62 -18.42 3.96
C PHE A 99 -4.96 -18.24 2.47
N ALA A 100 -6.20 -17.80 2.19
CA ALA A 100 -6.66 -17.48 0.85
C ALA A 100 -5.85 -16.37 0.17
N LEU A 101 -5.33 -15.41 0.94
CA LEU A 101 -4.50 -14.33 0.42
C LEU A 101 -3.15 -14.86 -0.06
N ASN A 102 -2.45 -15.66 0.75
CA ASN A 102 -1.18 -16.26 0.33
C ASN A 102 -1.38 -17.16 -0.90
N LYS A 103 -2.43 -17.98 -0.92
CA LYS A 103 -2.76 -18.85 -2.06
C LYS A 103 -3.00 -18.06 -3.35
N THR A 104 -3.73 -16.95 -3.26
CA THR A 104 -4.02 -16.08 -4.41
C THR A 104 -2.76 -15.39 -4.92
N MET A 105 -1.91 -14.88 -4.02
CA MET A 105 -0.63 -14.29 -4.39
C MET A 105 0.34 -15.33 -4.97
N GLU A 106 0.30 -16.58 -4.49
CA GLU A 106 1.10 -17.68 -5.03
C GLU A 106 0.68 -18.02 -6.47
N ALA A 107 -0.63 -18.07 -6.74
CA ALA A 107 -1.15 -18.25 -8.09
C ALA A 107 -0.70 -17.11 -9.04
N LEU A 108 -0.84 -15.86 -8.60
CA LEU A 108 -0.37 -14.69 -9.36
C LEU A 108 1.14 -14.72 -9.60
N ALA A 109 1.92 -15.17 -8.60
CA ALA A 109 3.35 -15.31 -8.73
C ALA A 109 3.73 -16.35 -9.80
N MET A 110 3.03 -17.49 -9.83
CA MET A 110 3.21 -18.51 -10.87
C MET A 110 2.83 -17.98 -12.27
N GLU A 111 1.68 -17.30 -12.40
CA GLU A 111 1.21 -16.72 -13.66
C GLU A 111 2.19 -15.67 -14.22
N LYS A 112 2.84 -14.90 -13.35
CA LYS A 112 3.78 -13.83 -13.72
C LYS A 112 5.25 -14.25 -13.69
N GLY A 113 5.54 -15.52 -13.41
CA GLY A 113 6.91 -16.04 -13.35
C GLY A 113 7.79 -15.35 -12.30
N THR A 114 7.22 -15.02 -11.14
CA THR A 114 7.89 -14.27 -10.07
C THR A 114 7.65 -14.91 -8.70
N THR A 115 8.03 -14.23 -7.62
CA THR A 115 7.86 -14.70 -6.24
C THR A 115 6.63 -14.07 -5.59
N LEU A 116 6.07 -14.77 -4.59
CA LEU A 116 4.97 -14.26 -3.77
C LEU A 116 5.34 -12.93 -3.08
N GLN A 117 6.61 -12.78 -2.69
CA GLN A 117 7.14 -11.56 -2.12
C GLN A 117 7.16 -10.40 -3.11
N ALA A 118 7.55 -10.67 -4.37
CA ALA A 118 7.51 -9.69 -5.44
C ALA A 118 6.07 -9.25 -5.74
N ILE A 119 5.09 -10.17 -5.74
CA ILE A 119 3.67 -9.81 -5.85
C ILE A 119 3.23 -8.89 -4.71
N ALA A 120 3.59 -9.19 -3.47
CA ALA A 120 3.21 -8.38 -2.31
C ALA A 120 3.79 -6.96 -2.35
N LEU A 121 5.02 -6.78 -2.83
CA LEU A 121 5.62 -5.46 -3.03
C LEU A 121 5.03 -4.75 -4.24
N ALA A 122 4.86 -5.45 -5.37
CA ALA A 122 4.24 -4.91 -6.57
C ALA A 122 2.83 -4.39 -6.28
N TYR A 123 2.04 -5.09 -5.46
CA TYR A 123 0.74 -4.62 -5.00
C TYR A 123 0.79 -3.19 -4.45
N LEU A 124 1.71 -2.91 -3.51
CA LEU A 124 1.87 -1.59 -2.90
C LEU A 124 2.24 -0.52 -3.94
N PHE A 125 3.14 -0.85 -4.87
CA PHE A 125 3.53 0.06 -5.95
C PHE A 125 2.37 0.43 -6.88
N HIS A 126 1.38 -0.46 -7.04
CA HIS A 126 0.21 -0.23 -7.89
C HIS A 126 -0.94 0.49 -7.18
N GLN A 127 -0.90 0.66 -5.85
CA GLN A 127 -2.02 1.26 -5.12
C GLN A 127 -2.00 2.80 -5.11
N SER A 128 -0.82 3.44 -5.11
CA SER A 128 -0.68 4.90 -4.98
C SER A 128 0.67 5.37 -5.55
N PRO A 129 0.82 6.62 -6.00
CA PRO A 129 2.13 7.18 -6.36
C PRO A 129 3.07 7.34 -5.16
N TYR A 130 4.38 7.43 -5.43
CA TYR A 130 5.43 7.74 -4.44
C TYR A 130 5.49 6.80 -3.21
N VAL A 131 5.30 5.50 -3.45
CA VAL A 131 5.37 4.46 -2.41
C VAL A 131 6.77 3.86 -2.33
N PHE A 132 7.40 3.91 -1.16
CA PHE A 132 8.75 3.41 -0.88
C PHE A 132 8.74 2.45 0.33
N PRO A 133 8.39 1.17 0.14
CA PRO A 133 8.28 0.19 1.23
C PRO A 133 9.60 -0.07 1.94
N ILE A 134 9.56 -0.09 3.27
CA ILE A 134 10.68 -0.58 4.10
C ILE A 134 10.64 -2.10 4.08
N VAL A 135 11.65 -2.71 3.46
CA VAL A 135 11.82 -4.16 3.41
C VAL A 135 12.92 -4.55 4.39
N GLY A 136 12.56 -5.38 5.38
CA GLY A 136 13.52 -6.00 6.28
C GLY A 136 14.24 -7.13 5.56
N ILE A 137 15.55 -6.99 5.35
CA ILE A 137 16.37 -7.96 4.62
C ILE A 137 17.34 -8.62 5.60
N ASN A 138 17.31 -9.95 5.67
CA ASN A 138 18.20 -10.77 6.48
C ASN A 138 19.07 -11.74 5.66
N THR A 139 18.88 -11.80 4.33
CA THR A 139 19.66 -12.63 3.41
C THR A 139 19.95 -11.87 2.12
N VAL A 140 21.05 -12.19 1.44
CA VAL A 140 21.41 -11.57 0.15
C VAL A 140 20.37 -11.87 -0.93
N ALA A 141 19.82 -13.09 -0.94
CA ALA A 141 18.77 -13.50 -1.87
C ALA A 141 17.51 -12.60 -1.80
N HIS A 142 17.17 -12.07 -0.61
CA HIS A 142 16.07 -11.12 -0.50
C HIS A 142 16.36 -9.80 -1.19
N VAL A 143 17.62 -9.33 -1.17
CA VAL A 143 18.04 -8.11 -1.89
C VAL A 143 17.94 -8.33 -3.40
N GLU A 144 18.46 -9.46 -3.88
CA GLU A 144 18.53 -9.80 -5.30
C GLU A 144 17.15 -9.99 -5.95
N ALA A 145 16.13 -10.35 -5.16
CA ALA A 145 14.75 -10.48 -5.62
C ALA A 145 13.97 -9.15 -5.66
N MET A 146 14.45 -8.07 -5.05
CA MET A 146 13.73 -6.78 -5.03
C MET A 146 13.59 -6.12 -6.41
N PRO A 147 14.60 -6.12 -7.30
CA PRO A 147 14.45 -5.62 -8.65
C PRO A 147 13.33 -6.32 -9.43
N GLU A 148 13.07 -7.60 -9.17
CA GLU A 148 11.97 -8.32 -9.82
C GLU A 148 10.61 -7.71 -9.45
N ALA A 149 10.41 -7.31 -8.19
CA ALA A 149 9.17 -6.67 -7.74
C ALA A 149 8.88 -5.35 -8.48
N CYS A 150 9.93 -4.61 -8.83
CA CYS A 150 9.84 -3.39 -9.65
C CYS A 150 9.51 -3.69 -11.13
N GLY A 151 9.65 -4.94 -11.59
CA GLY A 151 9.29 -5.35 -12.95
C GLY A 151 7.89 -5.96 -13.08
N VAL A 152 7.24 -6.29 -11.96
CA VAL A 152 5.93 -6.96 -11.98
C VAL A 152 4.83 -5.95 -12.29
N GLU A 153 4.10 -6.19 -13.38
CA GLU A 153 2.87 -5.47 -13.71
C GLU A 153 1.65 -6.20 -13.17
N LEU A 154 0.84 -5.54 -12.35
CA LEU A 154 -0.44 -6.05 -11.87
C LEU A 154 -1.58 -5.33 -12.60
N THR A 155 -2.41 -6.10 -13.29
CA THR A 155 -3.62 -5.56 -13.92
C THR A 155 -4.67 -5.23 -12.87
N LYS A 156 -5.69 -4.45 -13.24
CA LYS A 156 -6.86 -4.23 -12.37
C LYS A 156 -7.48 -5.57 -11.92
N HIS A 157 -7.58 -6.55 -12.83
CA HIS A 157 -8.11 -7.87 -12.50
C HIS A 157 -7.26 -8.60 -11.44
N ASP A 158 -5.94 -8.47 -11.49
CA ASP A 158 -5.04 -9.07 -10.49
C ASP A 158 -5.23 -8.42 -9.11
N ILE A 159 -5.40 -7.10 -9.07
CA ILE A 159 -5.67 -6.34 -7.84
C ILE A 159 -7.05 -6.72 -7.28
N ASP A 160 -8.06 -6.82 -8.13
CA ASP A 160 -9.42 -7.20 -7.73
C ASP A 160 -9.43 -8.62 -7.12
N ARG A 161 -8.70 -9.59 -7.70
CA ARG A 161 -8.51 -10.95 -7.13
C ARG A 161 -7.92 -10.90 -5.72
N ILE A 162 -6.94 -10.03 -5.48
CA ILE A 162 -6.35 -9.83 -4.16
C ILE A 162 -7.37 -9.23 -3.18
N HIS A 163 -8.11 -8.21 -3.61
CA HIS A 163 -9.12 -7.54 -2.77
C HIS A 163 -10.29 -8.46 -2.40
N GLU A 164 -10.64 -9.44 -3.24
CA GLU A 164 -11.67 -10.44 -2.93
C GLU A 164 -11.31 -11.32 -1.73
N VAL A 165 -10.04 -11.73 -1.62
CA VAL A 165 -9.55 -12.59 -0.53
C VAL A 165 -8.98 -11.82 0.66
N SER A 166 -8.87 -10.50 0.52
CA SER A 166 -8.44 -9.54 1.55
C SER A 166 -9.40 -8.35 1.57
N PRO A 167 -10.66 -8.58 1.99
CA PRO A 167 -11.68 -7.55 2.00
C PRO A 167 -11.30 -6.42 2.97
N PHE A 168 -11.65 -5.20 2.59
CA PHE A 168 -11.37 -3.99 3.35
C PHE A 168 -12.64 -3.15 3.47
N ASP A 169 -12.98 -2.75 4.69
CA ASP A 169 -14.02 -1.75 4.97
C ASP A 169 -13.32 -0.48 5.48
N PRO A 170 -13.38 0.63 4.73
CA PRO A 170 -12.76 1.89 5.15
C PRO A 170 -13.51 2.56 6.32
N GLY A 171 -14.67 2.02 6.74
CA GLY A 171 -15.52 2.59 7.77
C GLY A 171 -16.27 3.84 7.32
N PHE A 172 -17.06 4.41 8.22
CA PHE A 172 -17.76 5.66 7.97
C PHE A 172 -16.78 6.86 8.07
N PRO A 173 -16.87 7.90 7.20
CA PRO A 173 -17.88 8.11 6.16
C PRO A 173 -17.54 7.51 4.80
N MET A 174 -16.38 6.86 4.64
CA MET A 174 -15.89 6.41 3.34
C MET A 174 -16.76 5.33 2.71
N ASN A 175 -17.20 4.33 3.48
CA ASN A 175 -18.12 3.31 2.99
C ASN A 175 -19.49 3.89 2.60
N PHE A 176 -19.94 4.95 3.27
CA PHE A 176 -21.17 5.67 2.94
C PHE A 176 -21.01 6.49 1.65
N ALA A 177 -19.86 7.15 1.49
CA ALA A 177 -19.55 8.00 0.33
C ALA A 177 -19.35 7.18 -0.96
N PHE A 178 -18.72 6.00 -0.88
CA PHE A 178 -18.27 5.25 -2.06
C PHE A 178 -18.93 3.89 -2.26
N GLY A 179 -19.72 3.37 -1.30
CA GLY A 179 -20.27 2.02 -1.35
C GLY A 179 -21.72 1.86 -0.90
N TYR A 180 -22.44 2.93 -0.55
CA TYR A 180 -23.78 2.80 0.04
C TYR A 180 -24.90 2.47 -0.95
N MET A 181 -24.90 3.12 -2.12
CA MET A 181 -25.96 3.04 -3.14
C MET A 181 -25.56 2.19 -4.36
N SER A 182 -24.38 1.56 -4.33
CA SER A 182 -23.79 0.83 -5.45
C SER A 182 -23.07 -0.42 -4.96
N PRO A 183 -22.98 -1.50 -5.77
CA PRO A 183 -22.10 -2.63 -5.49
C PRO A 183 -20.60 -2.28 -5.59
N GLN A 184 -20.25 -1.03 -5.91
CA GLN A 184 -18.88 -0.53 -5.94
C GLN A 184 -18.20 -0.76 -4.58
N LYS A 185 -17.08 -1.48 -4.61
CA LYS A 185 -16.19 -1.62 -3.46
C LYS A 185 -15.25 -0.42 -3.39
N TYR A 186 -14.87 -0.04 -2.17
CA TYR A 186 -13.89 1.01 -1.97
C TYR A 186 -12.48 0.52 -2.36
N ASP A 187 -11.78 1.32 -3.16
CA ASP A 187 -10.35 1.17 -3.43
C ASP A 187 -9.71 2.53 -3.68
N LEU A 188 -8.38 2.57 -3.68
CA LEU A 188 -7.62 3.82 -3.81
C LEU A 188 -7.67 4.45 -5.20
N SER A 189 -8.21 3.80 -6.23
CA SER A 189 -8.38 4.40 -7.56
C SER A 189 -9.56 5.37 -7.62
N LEU A 190 -10.50 5.28 -6.66
CA LEU A 190 -11.69 6.12 -6.61
C LEU A 190 -11.36 7.59 -6.39
N THR A 191 -12.12 8.45 -7.06
CA THR A 191 -11.97 9.91 -7.07
C THR A 191 -13.19 10.61 -6.49
N ALA A 192 -13.17 11.94 -6.39
CA ALA A 192 -14.36 12.71 -6.02
C ALA A 192 -15.56 12.48 -6.96
N ALA A 193 -15.32 12.11 -8.23
CA ALA A 193 -16.39 11.78 -9.17
C ALA A 193 -17.07 10.44 -8.84
N ASP A 194 -16.43 9.56 -8.08
CA ASP A 194 -16.99 8.28 -7.63
C ASP A 194 -17.80 8.42 -6.33
N ASN A 195 -17.77 9.60 -5.68
CA ASN A 195 -18.56 9.86 -4.49
C ASN A 195 -20.05 9.91 -4.83
N GLN A 196 -20.80 8.95 -4.31
CA GLN A 196 -22.20 8.75 -4.65
C GLN A 196 -23.09 9.87 -4.13
N GLN A 197 -22.75 10.45 -2.97
CA GLN A 197 -23.49 11.57 -2.39
C GLN A 197 -23.29 12.84 -3.21
N TYR A 198 -22.09 13.08 -3.74
CA TYR A 198 -21.84 14.23 -4.59
C TYR A 198 -22.59 14.11 -5.92
N ARG A 199 -22.64 12.91 -6.50
CA ARG A 199 -23.35 12.66 -7.76
C ARG A 199 -24.86 12.84 -7.68
N THR A 200 -25.48 12.72 -6.51
CA THR A 200 -26.92 13.02 -6.35
C THR A 200 -27.19 14.53 -6.31
N ALA A 201 -26.21 15.32 -5.85
CA ALA A 201 -26.36 16.76 -5.65
C ALA A 201 -25.86 17.60 -6.84
N ALA A 202 -24.81 17.14 -7.53
CA ALA A 202 -24.16 17.89 -8.60
C ALA A 202 -23.46 16.98 -9.62
N TRP A 203 -23.22 17.51 -10.81
CA TRP A 203 -22.29 16.91 -11.75
C TRP A 203 -20.87 17.20 -11.29
N VAL A 204 -20.15 16.17 -10.83
CA VAL A 204 -18.75 16.28 -10.41
C VAL A 204 -17.88 15.56 -11.43
N ASP A 205 -16.96 16.31 -12.02
CA ASP A 205 -15.84 15.75 -12.77
C ASP A 205 -14.58 15.80 -11.91
N ALA A 206 -13.72 14.80 -12.02
CA ALA A 206 -12.48 14.71 -11.29
C ALA A 206 -11.38 14.18 -12.22
N PRO A 207 -10.19 14.80 -12.25
CA PRO A 207 -9.09 14.25 -13.01
C PRO A 207 -8.75 12.85 -12.48
N PRO A 208 -8.27 11.94 -13.35
CA PRO A 208 -7.79 10.65 -12.89
C PRO A 208 -6.63 10.86 -11.91
N LYS A 209 -6.52 9.97 -10.91
CA LYS A 209 -5.37 10.00 -10.01
C LYS A 209 -4.06 9.86 -10.80
N PRO A 210 -2.97 10.49 -10.34
CA PRO A 210 -1.65 10.23 -10.91
C PRO A 210 -1.40 8.73 -10.96
N SER A 211 -0.95 8.26 -12.12
CA SER A 211 -0.69 6.83 -12.27
C SER A 211 0.31 6.36 -11.21
N PRO A 212 0.09 5.18 -10.63
CA PRO A 212 1.07 4.56 -9.75
C PRO A 212 2.38 4.26 -10.50
N TYR A 213 3.33 3.66 -9.80
CA TYR A 213 4.60 3.23 -10.37
C TYR A 213 4.41 2.44 -11.67
N LYS A 214 5.14 2.84 -12.73
CA LYS A 214 5.20 2.07 -13.97
C LYS A 214 6.33 1.03 -13.86
N PRO A 215 6.02 -0.26 -13.98
CA PRO A 215 7.03 -1.31 -13.95
C PRO A 215 8.13 -1.05 -14.97
N ARG A 216 9.39 -1.17 -14.53
CA ARG A 216 10.55 -1.06 -15.43
C ARG A 216 10.89 -2.44 -15.96
N LYS A 217 11.22 -2.55 -17.25
CA LYS A 217 11.71 -3.82 -17.79
C LYS A 217 13.06 -4.14 -17.16
N SER A 218 13.37 -5.43 -17.00
CA SER A 218 14.61 -5.88 -16.35
C SER A 218 15.89 -5.33 -17.00
N GLU A 219 15.83 -5.02 -18.30
CA GLU A 219 16.89 -4.37 -19.08
C GLU A 219 17.19 -2.93 -18.59
N ASP A 220 16.19 -2.22 -18.07
CA ASP A 220 16.30 -0.82 -17.61
C ASP A 220 16.74 -0.69 -16.13
N LEU A 221 16.85 -1.82 -15.41
CA LEU A 221 17.21 -1.85 -13.98
C LEU A 221 18.71 -2.00 -13.73
N ARG A 222 19.51 -2.24 -14.78
CA ARG A 222 20.98 -2.46 -14.71
C ARG A 222 21.82 -1.26 -15.14
N SER A 223 21.21 -0.15 -15.52
CA SER A 223 21.86 1.12 -15.87
C SER A 223 21.80 2.11 -14.71
#